data_AF-A0A6T1HIE2-F1
#
_entry.id   AF-A0A6T1HIE2-F1
#
_cell.length_a   1.000
_cell.length_b   1.000
_cell.length_c   1.000
_cell.angle_alpha   90.00
_cell.angle_beta   90.00
_cell.angle_gamma   90.00
#
_symmetry.space_group_name_H-M   'P 1'
#
loop_
_entity.id
_entity.type
_entity.pdbx_description
1 polymer ?
#
loop_
_entity_poly.entity_id
_entity_poly.type
_entity_poly.pdbx_seq_one_letter_code
_entity_poly.pdbx_strand_id
1 'polypeptide(L)'
;MGAMGGARARHSLPRLWLWSCLAALQLPRPRAATSEAQAERNNWAVLVDTSRYWYNYRHVANVLSFYHTIKRLGIPDSQILLMLAEDVPCNPRNARPGTVFNQAHHNLNLYGEDVEVDYRGDEVSVENFLRLLTGRHPPGTPRSKRLLTDSMSNVFIFITGHSGDEFIKFQDWEEITSTDIADAFEQMHKQRRYRKIFWVSDTCQAATLQNQFYSPGIIGFGSSGKKENSYSHHVDQDLGIAIIDRFTYYALEFLNRLTPSSTFTIKHFKDWFNPRLLHSNPEMRSDLFGQQPSETLITEFLASTGRMRFLSRPLQLASNGGARGLNATACPAVLPAAGKAFLGWQQVFEAEGVQPGSSLERLLAGGSAEDAAEQRRPEGVLDALAGVRKHLGGTAEPAAPEEPRPDGDGDSGSDRWLAGASLLVFLAASGCLGRLL
;
A
#
# COMPACT_ATOMS: atom_id res chain seq x y z
N MET A 1 86.92 24.06 -63.63
CA MET A 1 85.74 23.21 -63.96
C MET A 1 84.64 24.13 -64.46
N GLY A 2 84.02 23.79 -65.61
CA GLY A 2 83.28 24.67 -66.53
C GLY A 2 82.12 25.47 -65.91
N ALA A 3 81.73 26.65 -66.41
CA ALA A 3 81.44 27.13 -67.78
C ALA A 3 80.03 26.78 -68.29
N MET A 4 79.37 27.83 -68.82
CA MET A 4 78.14 27.88 -69.64
C MET A 4 76.81 27.72 -68.90
N GLY A 5 75.72 28.44 -69.18
CA GLY A 5 75.31 29.37 -70.25
C GLY A 5 73.77 29.47 -70.11
N GLY A 6 73.12 30.64 -70.12
CA GLY A 6 72.70 31.29 -71.36
C GLY A 6 71.23 30.98 -71.75
N ALA A 7 70.36 32.00 -71.60
CA ALA A 7 69.24 32.37 -72.50
C ALA A 7 67.80 31.80 -72.33
N ARG A 8 66.88 32.80 -72.21
CA ARG A 8 65.61 33.05 -72.94
C ARG A 8 64.37 32.14 -72.78
N ALA A 9 63.35 32.77 -72.16
CA ALA A 9 61.99 33.02 -72.65
C ALA A 9 61.15 31.90 -73.30
N ARG A 10 59.93 31.70 -72.79
CA ARG A 10 58.65 31.74 -73.55
C ARG A 10 57.43 31.48 -72.65
N HIS A 11 56.35 32.21 -72.94
CA HIS A 11 55.01 32.01 -72.40
C HIS A 11 54.39 30.69 -72.86
N SER A 12 53.67 30.00 -71.96
CA SER A 12 52.49 29.17 -72.30
C SER A 12 51.73 28.75 -71.03
N LEU A 13 50.52 29.30 -70.85
CA LEU A 13 49.42 28.71 -70.06
C LEU A 13 48.93 27.41 -70.76
N PRO A 14 47.97 26.62 -70.23
CA PRO A 14 47.39 26.50 -68.88
C PRO A 14 47.36 25.03 -68.39
N ARG A 15 46.93 24.76 -67.15
CA ARG A 15 46.05 23.62 -66.81
C ARG A 15 45.59 23.71 -65.36
N LEU A 16 44.32 24.12 -65.23
CA LEU A 16 43.52 24.03 -64.02
C LEU A 16 43.53 22.60 -63.49
N TRP A 17 44.08 22.41 -62.29
CA TRP A 17 43.78 21.25 -61.46
C TRP A 17 42.61 21.64 -60.54
N LEU A 18 41.39 21.39 -61.00
CA LEU A 18 40.23 21.31 -60.11
C LEU A 18 40.45 20.10 -59.19
N TRP A 19 40.90 20.34 -57.96
CA TRP A 19 40.72 19.40 -56.87
C TRP A 19 39.26 19.47 -56.44
N SER A 20 38.46 18.54 -56.94
CA SER A 20 37.11 18.29 -56.44
C SER A 20 37.20 17.82 -54.99
N CYS A 21 36.97 18.72 -54.04
CA CYS A 21 36.65 18.34 -52.67
C CYS A 21 35.28 17.64 -52.65
N LEU A 22 35.25 16.32 -52.88
CA LEU A 22 34.17 15.49 -52.36
C LEU A 22 34.43 15.31 -50.86
N ALA A 23 34.05 16.33 -50.09
CA ALA A 23 33.72 16.12 -48.68
C ALA A 23 32.50 15.17 -48.67
N ALA A 24 32.76 13.88 -48.53
CA ALA A 24 31.73 12.92 -48.21
C ALA A 24 31.14 13.35 -46.87
N LEU A 25 30.00 14.03 -46.93
CA LEU A 25 29.13 14.32 -45.81
C LEU A 25 28.66 12.96 -45.27
N GLN A 26 29.49 12.34 -44.42
CA GLN A 26 29.09 11.19 -43.63
C GLN A 26 28.08 11.72 -42.62
N LEU A 27 26.81 11.75 -43.05
CA LEU A 27 25.69 11.85 -42.13
C LEU A 27 25.93 10.80 -41.04
N PRO A 28 25.93 11.17 -39.74
CA PRO A 28 26.07 10.19 -38.69
C PRO A 28 24.98 9.14 -38.89
N ARG A 29 25.39 7.90 -39.18
CA ARG A 29 24.49 6.76 -39.15
C ARG A 29 23.77 6.84 -37.81
N PRO A 30 22.43 6.88 -37.76
CA PRO A 30 21.73 6.79 -36.49
C PRO A 30 22.25 5.51 -35.85
N ARG A 31 22.92 5.67 -34.69
CA ARG A 31 23.29 4.56 -33.83
C ARG A 31 21.99 3.82 -33.63
N ALA A 32 21.85 2.64 -34.25
CA ALA A 32 20.73 1.78 -34.02
C ALA A 32 20.66 1.65 -32.50
N ALA A 33 19.62 2.24 -31.91
CA ALA A 33 19.33 2.05 -30.50
C ALA A 33 19.29 0.54 -30.34
N THR A 34 20.27 0.00 -29.62
CA THR A 34 20.31 -1.42 -29.30
C THR A 34 18.97 -1.71 -28.65
N SER A 35 18.21 -2.62 -29.26
CA SER A 35 16.85 -3.00 -28.89
C SER A 35 16.82 -3.79 -27.57
N GLU A 36 17.72 -3.49 -26.64
CA GLU A 36 17.73 -4.00 -25.27
C GLU A 36 16.70 -3.27 -24.40
N ALA A 37 16.16 -2.14 -24.86
CA ALA A 37 15.23 -1.28 -24.11
C ALA A 37 13.77 -1.77 -24.07
N GLN A 38 13.50 -3.03 -24.43
CA GLN A 38 12.13 -3.58 -24.45
C GLN A 38 12.08 -5.05 -24.03
N ALA A 39 12.96 -5.48 -23.11
CA ALA A 39 12.57 -6.57 -22.21
C ALA A 39 11.29 -6.11 -21.47
N GLU A 40 10.25 -6.93 -21.50
CA GLU A 40 8.94 -6.61 -20.91
C GLU A 40 9.13 -6.26 -19.43
N ARG A 41 9.19 -4.96 -19.12
CA ARG A 41 9.17 -4.46 -17.74
C ARG A 41 7.91 -5.03 -17.09
N ASN A 42 7.97 -5.31 -15.80
CA ASN A 42 6.82 -5.80 -15.04
C ASN A 42 6.74 -5.04 -13.72
N ASN A 43 5.53 -4.82 -13.26
CA ASN A 43 5.28 -4.03 -12.07
C ASN A 43 4.72 -4.94 -10.97
N TRP A 44 5.27 -4.79 -9.77
CA TRP A 44 4.84 -5.50 -8.57
C TRP A 44 4.40 -4.50 -7.52
N ALA A 45 3.44 -4.88 -6.70
CA ALA A 45 2.99 -4.11 -5.56
C ALA A 45 3.13 -4.92 -4.27
N VAL A 46 3.58 -4.28 -3.19
CA VAL A 46 3.56 -4.83 -1.84
C VAL A 46 2.80 -3.83 -0.97
N LEU A 47 1.64 -4.25 -0.45
CA LEU A 47 0.73 -3.39 0.30
C LEU A 47 0.58 -3.94 1.71
N VAL A 48 0.93 -3.14 2.71
CA VAL A 48 1.12 -3.61 4.08
C VAL A 48 0.38 -2.72 5.06
N ASP A 49 -0.57 -3.31 5.77
CA ASP A 49 -1.12 -2.77 7.00
C ASP A 49 -0.42 -3.48 8.17
N THR A 50 0.25 -2.71 9.01
CA THR A 50 1.03 -3.26 10.12
C THR A 50 0.28 -3.24 11.46
N SER A 51 -0.94 -2.69 11.52
CA SER A 51 -1.63 -2.44 12.78
C SER A 51 -2.74 -3.43 13.06
N ARG A 52 -2.88 -3.78 14.33
CA ARG A 52 -3.94 -4.66 14.82
C ARG A 52 -5.06 -3.85 15.50
N TYR A 53 -6.17 -4.53 15.78
CA TYR A 53 -7.32 -4.08 16.55
C TYR A 53 -8.31 -3.17 15.81
N TRP A 54 -9.58 -3.25 16.25
CA TRP A 54 -10.71 -2.55 15.64
C TRP A 54 -10.53 -1.05 15.46
N TYR A 55 -9.91 -0.36 16.43
CA TYR A 55 -9.70 1.09 16.34
C TYR A 55 -8.70 1.50 15.25
N ASN A 56 -7.95 0.55 14.68
CA ASN A 56 -7.04 0.76 13.57
C ASN A 56 -7.62 0.34 12.21
N TYR A 57 -8.94 0.14 12.13
CA TYR A 57 -9.69 -0.14 10.89
C TYR A 57 -9.19 0.63 9.67
N ARG A 58 -8.91 1.92 9.83
CA ARG A 58 -8.42 2.81 8.77
C ARG A 58 -7.18 2.29 8.04
N HIS A 59 -6.27 1.60 8.71
CA HIS A 59 -5.04 1.11 8.06
C HIS A 59 -5.35 -0.03 7.08
N VAL A 60 -6.26 -0.96 7.42
CA VAL A 60 -6.81 -1.97 6.49
C VAL A 60 -7.50 -1.29 5.32
N ALA A 61 -8.35 -0.30 5.60
CA ALA A 61 -9.07 0.43 4.55
C ALA A 61 -8.12 1.20 3.62
N ASN A 62 -7.05 1.80 4.14
CA ASN A 62 -6.02 2.49 3.35
C ASN A 62 -5.37 1.54 2.33
N VAL A 63 -4.91 0.38 2.81
CA VAL A 63 -4.25 -0.64 2.00
C VAL A 63 -5.18 -1.18 0.92
N LEU A 64 -6.42 -1.52 1.28
CA LEU A 64 -7.40 -2.00 0.31
C LEU A 64 -7.74 -0.91 -0.73
N SER A 65 -7.71 0.37 -0.35
CA SER A 65 -7.94 1.46 -1.29
C SER A 65 -6.82 1.56 -2.36
N PHE A 66 -5.56 1.34 -1.96
CA PHE A 66 -4.45 1.23 -2.91
C PHE A 66 -4.53 -0.05 -3.75
N TYR A 67 -4.92 -1.18 -3.15
CA TYR A 67 -5.14 -2.44 -3.86
C TYR A 67 -6.13 -2.28 -5.03
N HIS A 68 -7.29 -1.68 -4.77
CA HIS A 68 -8.30 -1.42 -5.81
C HIS A 68 -7.78 -0.49 -6.91
N THR A 69 -7.01 0.54 -6.56
CA THR A 69 -6.38 1.43 -7.53
C THR A 69 -5.44 0.65 -8.46
N ILE A 70 -4.60 -0.20 -7.88
CA ILE A 70 -3.58 -0.96 -8.61
C ILE A 70 -4.22 -2.01 -9.52
N LYS A 71 -5.24 -2.72 -9.02
CA LYS A 71 -6.05 -3.64 -9.84
C LYS A 71 -6.75 -2.92 -10.98
N ARG A 72 -7.35 -1.75 -10.73
CA ARG A 72 -7.99 -0.93 -11.77
C ARG A 72 -7.00 -0.50 -12.86
N LEU A 73 -5.73 -0.27 -12.50
CA LEU A 73 -4.67 0.06 -13.45
C LEU A 73 -4.04 -1.18 -14.13
N GLY A 74 -4.56 -2.37 -13.84
CA GLY A 74 -4.34 -3.61 -14.58
C GLY A 74 -3.20 -4.50 -14.07
N ILE A 75 -2.66 -4.24 -12.88
CA ILE A 75 -1.72 -5.18 -12.25
C ILE A 75 -2.55 -6.37 -11.70
N PRO A 76 -2.24 -7.63 -12.08
CA PRO A 76 -2.98 -8.80 -11.62
C PRO A 76 -2.60 -9.18 -10.18
N ASP A 77 -3.49 -9.88 -9.46
CA ASP A 77 -3.27 -10.30 -8.06
C ASP A 77 -1.98 -11.11 -7.87
N SER A 78 -1.60 -11.92 -8.86
CA SER A 78 -0.31 -12.64 -8.86
C SER A 78 0.95 -11.74 -8.76
N GLN A 79 0.78 -10.42 -8.90
CA GLN A 79 1.83 -9.39 -8.77
C GLN A 79 1.55 -8.38 -7.64
N ILE A 80 0.51 -8.58 -6.84
CA ILE A 80 0.16 -7.75 -5.70
C ILE A 80 0.26 -8.60 -4.44
N LEU A 81 1.16 -8.23 -3.53
CA LEU A 81 1.35 -8.92 -2.26
C LEU A 81 0.63 -8.13 -1.18
N LEU A 82 -0.45 -8.69 -0.63
CA LEU A 82 -1.32 -8.02 0.32
C LEU A 82 -1.13 -8.58 1.74
N MET A 83 -0.75 -7.71 2.68
CA MET A 83 -0.56 -8.02 4.10
C MET A 83 -1.54 -7.21 4.94
N LEU A 84 -2.48 -7.88 5.62
CA LEU A 84 -3.46 -7.27 6.53
C LEU A 84 -3.29 -7.81 7.95
N ALA A 85 -2.86 -6.97 8.87
CA ALA A 85 -2.60 -7.35 10.26
C ALA A 85 -3.90 -7.56 11.07
N GLU A 86 -4.99 -6.88 10.72
CA GLU A 86 -6.30 -7.05 11.33
C GLU A 86 -7.33 -7.62 10.34
N ASP A 87 -8.13 -8.60 10.80
CA ASP A 87 -9.25 -9.16 10.04
C ASP A 87 -10.55 -8.37 10.35
N VAL A 88 -10.60 -7.15 9.84
CA VAL A 88 -11.76 -6.25 9.96
C VAL A 88 -13.06 -6.86 9.43
N PRO A 89 -13.11 -7.56 8.28
CA PRO A 89 -14.32 -8.20 7.77
C PRO A 89 -14.94 -9.21 8.74
N CYS A 90 -14.12 -9.96 9.47
CA CYS A 90 -14.57 -10.99 10.43
C CYS A 90 -14.57 -10.51 11.89
N ASN A 91 -14.24 -9.24 12.16
CA ASN A 91 -14.22 -8.70 13.51
C ASN A 91 -15.65 -8.67 14.11
N PRO A 92 -15.87 -9.17 15.35
CA PRO A 92 -17.20 -9.16 15.98
C PRO A 92 -17.82 -7.76 16.18
N ARG A 93 -17.01 -6.69 16.13
CA ARG A 93 -17.48 -5.31 16.21
C ARG A 93 -17.99 -4.78 14.86
N ASN A 94 -17.72 -5.49 13.77
CA ASN A 94 -18.19 -5.10 12.45
C ASN A 94 -19.68 -5.42 12.30
N ALA A 95 -20.51 -4.38 12.33
CA ALA A 95 -21.96 -4.51 12.16
C ALA A 95 -22.36 -5.06 10.78
N ARG A 96 -21.44 -5.05 9.79
CA ARG A 96 -21.64 -5.58 8.44
C ARG A 96 -20.52 -6.59 8.11
N PRO A 97 -20.65 -7.85 8.54
CA PRO A 97 -19.64 -8.88 8.31
C PRO A 97 -19.28 -9.02 6.83
N GLY A 98 -18.00 -9.29 6.55
CA GLY A 98 -17.50 -9.42 5.17
C GLY A 98 -17.29 -8.10 4.43
N THR A 99 -17.39 -6.95 5.12
CA THR A 99 -17.28 -5.63 4.48
C THR A 99 -16.26 -4.72 5.13
N VAL A 100 -15.61 -3.88 4.31
CA VAL A 100 -14.72 -2.79 4.72
C VAL A 100 -15.04 -1.56 3.87
N PHE A 101 -15.09 -0.37 4.46
CA PHE A 101 -15.45 0.87 3.78
C PHE A 101 -14.45 1.98 4.09
N ASN A 102 -14.24 2.90 3.15
CA ASN A 102 -13.37 4.07 3.34
C ASN A 102 -14.12 5.41 3.21
N GLN A 103 -15.45 5.36 3.16
CA GLN A 103 -16.33 6.50 3.03
C GLN A 103 -17.55 6.33 3.93
N ALA A 104 -17.99 7.41 4.57
CA ALA A 104 -19.11 7.44 5.51
C ALA A 104 -20.45 6.91 4.94
N HIS A 105 -20.67 7.00 3.62
CA HIS A 105 -21.90 6.50 3.00
C HIS A 105 -21.86 5.01 2.63
N HIS A 106 -20.75 4.31 2.92
CA HIS A 106 -20.62 2.88 2.68
C HIS A 106 -20.91 2.45 1.23
N ASN A 107 -20.60 3.32 0.26
CA ASN A 107 -20.94 3.12 -1.15
C ASN A 107 -20.15 1.97 -1.82
N LEU A 108 -18.95 1.67 -1.33
CA LEU A 108 -18.04 0.70 -1.91
C LEU A 108 -17.46 -0.23 -0.84
N ASN A 109 -17.79 -1.51 -0.91
CA ASN A 109 -17.12 -2.53 -0.10
C ASN A 109 -15.71 -2.79 -0.69
N LEU A 110 -14.69 -2.39 0.07
CA LEU A 110 -13.29 -2.57 -0.27
C LEU A 110 -12.79 -4.01 -0.12
N TYR A 111 -13.45 -4.86 0.66
CA TYR A 111 -13.03 -6.26 0.80
C TYR A 111 -13.59 -7.11 -0.35
N GLY A 112 -14.89 -7.01 -0.62
CA GLY A 112 -15.53 -7.62 -1.80
C GLY A 112 -15.22 -9.12 -1.99
N GLU A 113 -15.42 -9.63 -3.21
CA GLU A 113 -15.08 -11.01 -3.57
C GLU A 113 -13.70 -11.12 -4.26
N ASP A 114 -13.15 -10.01 -4.75
CA ASP A 114 -11.97 -9.96 -5.61
C ASP A 114 -10.65 -9.65 -4.88
N VAL A 115 -10.65 -9.66 -3.54
CA VAL A 115 -9.44 -9.37 -2.74
C VAL A 115 -8.74 -10.66 -2.35
N GLU A 116 -7.50 -10.82 -2.84
CA GLU A 116 -6.61 -11.91 -2.45
C GLU A 116 -5.67 -11.40 -1.35
N VAL A 117 -5.85 -11.90 -0.12
CA VAL A 117 -4.97 -11.56 1.00
C VAL A 117 -3.92 -12.67 1.17
N ASP A 118 -2.64 -12.31 1.01
CA ASP A 118 -1.52 -13.25 1.07
C ASP A 118 -1.04 -13.52 2.49
N TYR A 119 -1.00 -12.48 3.33
CA TYR A 119 -0.61 -12.58 4.73
C TYR A 119 -1.73 -12.00 5.59
N ARG A 120 -2.28 -12.83 6.48
CA ARG A 120 -3.41 -12.48 7.34
C ARG A 120 -3.01 -12.56 8.81
N GLY A 121 -3.46 -11.61 9.61
CA GLY A 121 -3.33 -11.66 11.06
C GLY A 121 -1.86 -11.83 11.48
N ASP A 122 -1.58 -12.85 12.28
CA ASP A 122 -0.23 -13.14 12.83
C ASP A 122 0.84 -13.41 11.76
N GLU A 123 0.45 -13.71 10.51
CA GLU A 123 1.42 -13.84 9.42
C GLU A 123 2.02 -12.50 8.99
N VAL A 124 1.39 -11.38 9.33
CA VAL A 124 1.94 -10.03 9.12
C VAL A 124 2.90 -9.71 10.26
N SER A 125 4.11 -10.24 10.13
CA SER A 125 5.22 -10.06 11.08
C SER A 125 6.42 -9.39 10.41
N VAL A 126 7.32 -8.83 11.23
CA VAL A 126 8.58 -8.24 10.74
C VAL A 126 9.39 -9.28 9.95
N GLU A 127 9.45 -10.50 10.48
CA GLU A 127 10.16 -11.62 9.86
C GLU A 127 9.63 -11.93 8.46
N ASN A 128 8.31 -12.05 8.30
CA ASN A 128 7.73 -12.37 7.00
C ASN A 128 7.87 -11.22 5.99
N PHE A 129 7.74 -9.97 6.44
CA PHE A 129 7.98 -8.82 5.57
C PHE A 129 9.43 -8.76 5.07
N LEU A 130 10.42 -8.95 5.96
CA LEU A 130 11.84 -9.00 5.58
C LEU A 130 12.15 -10.20 4.68
N ARG A 131 11.55 -11.37 4.93
CA ARG A 131 11.69 -12.55 4.06
C ARG A 131 11.10 -12.32 2.67
N LEU A 132 9.96 -11.64 2.59
CA LEU A 132 9.33 -11.27 1.33
C LEU A 132 10.27 -10.39 0.49
N LEU A 133 10.81 -9.33 1.09
CA LEU A 133 11.76 -8.43 0.42
C LEU A 133 13.03 -9.17 0.03
N THR A 134 13.68 -9.88 0.96
CA THR A 134 14.97 -10.56 0.71
C THR A 134 14.86 -11.84 -0.12
N GLY A 135 13.65 -12.37 -0.32
CA GLY A 135 13.38 -13.59 -1.09
C GLY A 135 13.82 -14.88 -0.38
N ARG A 136 14.11 -14.79 0.91
CA ARG A 136 14.61 -15.89 1.75
C ARG A 136 13.45 -16.58 2.43
N HIS A 137 12.80 -17.48 1.70
CA HIS A 137 11.62 -18.19 2.18
C HIS A 137 11.96 -19.59 2.70
N PRO A 138 11.27 -20.08 3.75
CA PRO A 138 11.33 -21.48 4.13
C PRO A 138 10.95 -22.44 2.98
N PRO A 139 11.45 -23.69 3.00
CA PRO A 139 10.97 -24.71 2.08
C PRO A 139 9.44 -24.85 2.16
N GLY A 140 8.77 -24.90 1.00
CA GLY A 140 7.32 -25.06 0.94
C GLY A 140 6.49 -23.78 1.00
N THR A 141 7.10 -22.58 1.15
CA THR A 141 6.33 -21.32 1.07
C THR A 141 5.58 -21.23 -0.27
N PRO A 142 4.25 -21.00 -0.29
CA PRO A 142 3.48 -20.93 -1.53
C PRO A 142 3.97 -19.84 -2.48
N ARG A 143 3.72 -20.01 -3.79
CA ARG A 143 4.12 -19.02 -4.81
C ARG A 143 3.44 -17.66 -4.59
N SER A 144 2.16 -17.64 -4.18
CA SER A 144 1.40 -16.42 -3.92
C SER A 144 2.06 -15.54 -2.85
N LYS A 145 2.75 -16.16 -1.88
CA LYS A 145 3.44 -15.45 -0.80
C LYS A 145 4.87 -15.00 -1.15
N ARG A 146 5.28 -15.05 -2.42
CA ARG A 146 6.66 -14.73 -2.83
C ARG A 146 6.69 -13.53 -3.78
N LEU A 147 7.58 -12.59 -3.50
CA LEU A 147 7.86 -11.47 -4.38
C LEU A 147 8.79 -11.92 -5.52
N LEU A 148 8.25 -12.38 -6.63
CA LEU A 148 9.03 -12.96 -7.74
C LEU A 148 9.54 -11.90 -8.73
N THR A 149 10.21 -10.88 -8.19
CA THR A 149 10.81 -9.78 -8.94
C THR A 149 12.19 -10.13 -9.49
N ASP A 150 12.60 -9.38 -10.52
CA ASP A 150 13.87 -9.51 -11.23
C ASP A 150 14.49 -8.13 -11.51
N SER A 151 15.54 -8.09 -12.35
CA SER A 151 16.28 -6.87 -12.66
C SER A 151 15.51 -5.86 -13.52
N MET A 152 14.36 -6.25 -14.06
CA MET A 152 13.49 -5.39 -14.89
C MET A 152 12.23 -4.94 -14.15
N SER A 153 12.00 -5.47 -12.94
CA SER A 153 10.81 -5.24 -12.14
C SER A 153 10.80 -3.85 -11.50
N ASN A 154 9.71 -3.08 -11.65
CA ASN A 154 9.46 -1.94 -10.78
C ASN A 154 8.59 -2.39 -9.61
N VAL A 155 8.96 -2.02 -8.39
CA VAL A 155 8.24 -2.42 -7.18
C VAL A 155 7.65 -1.19 -6.52
N PHE A 156 6.33 -1.18 -6.36
CA PHE A 156 5.62 -0.22 -5.54
C PHE A 156 5.42 -0.83 -4.15
N ILE A 157 5.80 -0.11 -3.10
CA ILE A 157 5.59 -0.54 -1.72
C ILE A 157 4.79 0.54 -1.01
N PHE A 158 3.60 0.18 -0.53
CA PHE A 158 2.79 1.04 0.32
C PHE A 158 2.68 0.41 1.70
N ILE A 159 3.05 1.16 2.73
CA ILE A 159 2.95 0.72 4.11
C ILE A 159 2.20 1.74 4.95
N THR A 160 1.34 1.27 5.84
CA THR A 160 0.58 2.12 6.76
C THR A 160 0.45 1.44 8.11
N GLY A 161 0.40 2.24 9.17
CA GLY A 161 0.39 1.76 10.54
C GLY A 161 0.80 2.84 11.53
N HIS A 162 1.33 2.41 12.68
CA HIS A 162 1.86 3.32 13.71
C HIS A 162 3.38 3.31 13.70
N SER A 163 3.98 4.51 13.75
CA SER A 163 5.41 4.71 13.56
C SER A 163 5.95 5.78 14.49
N GLY A 164 7.26 5.79 14.66
CA GLY A 164 8.03 6.83 15.35
C GLY A 164 9.22 7.27 14.51
N ASP A 165 10.22 7.85 15.16
CA ASP A 165 11.47 8.30 14.50
C ASP A 165 12.28 7.07 14.05
N GLU A 166 12.31 6.82 12.74
CA GLU A 166 13.04 5.75 12.07
C GLU A 166 12.59 4.31 12.37
N PHE A 167 11.37 4.09 12.84
CA PHE A 167 10.80 2.74 13.00
C PHE A 167 9.28 2.71 12.82
N ILE A 168 8.75 1.59 12.35
CA ILE A 168 7.31 1.32 12.27
C ILE A 168 6.96 0.05 13.05
N LYS A 169 5.84 0.09 13.77
CA LYS A 169 5.34 -1.04 14.56
C LYS A 169 4.62 -2.06 13.69
N PHE A 170 4.81 -3.33 14.00
CA PHE A 170 4.04 -4.47 13.50
C PHE A 170 3.27 -5.09 14.66
N GLN A 171 1.97 -5.32 14.44
CA GLN A 171 1.05 -5.96 15.39
C GLN A 171 0.91 -5.27 16.75
N ASP A 172 1.45 -4.06 16.94
CA ASP A 172 1.54 -3.31 18.20
C ASP A 172 2.65 -3.73 19.18
N TRP A 173 3.36 -4.84 18.93
CA TRP A 173 4.42 -5.34 19.83
C TRP A 173 5.80 -5.57 19.19
N GLU A 174 5.89 -5.67 17.86
CA GLU A 174 7.17 -5.71 17.14
C GLU A 174 7.44 -4.36 16.47
N GLU A 175 8.71 -4.08 16.19
CA GLU A 175 9.16 -2.89 15.49
C GLU A 175 10.17 -3.29 14.42
N ILE A 176 10.10 -2.63 13.27
CA ILE A 176 11.12 -2.70 12.22
C ILE A 176 11.67 -1.30 11.99
N THR A 177 13.00 -1.17 11.92
CA THR A 177 13.69 0.11 11.77
C THR A 177 13.90 0.48 10.31
N SER A 178 14.19 1.76 10.04
CA SER A 178 14.62 2.24 8.73
C SER A 178 15.86 1.50 8.24
N THR A 179 16.78 1.15 9.15
CA THR A 179 18.00 0.39 8.85
C THR A 179 17.68 -1.03 8.38
N ASP A 180 16.76 -1.74 9.05
CA ASP A 180 16.37 -3.10 8.66
C ASP A 180 15.79 -3.13 7.24
N ILE A 181 14.96 -2.13 6.91
CA ILE A 181 14.37 -1.97 5.57
C ILE A 181 15.46 -1.63 4.55
N ALA A 182 16.39 -0.74 4.88
CA ALA A 182 17.52 -0.39 4.02
C ALA A 182 18.38 -1.62 3.68
N ASP A 183 18.70 -2.44 4.68
CA ASP A 183 19.49 -3.66 4.50
C ASP A 183 18.74 -4.72 3.68
N ALA A 184 17.41 -4.78 3.80
CA ALA A 184 16.58 -5.62 2.93
C ALA A 184 16.64 -5.14 1.47
N PHE A 185 16.54 -3.84 1.23
CA PHE A 185 16.69 -3.26 -0.12
C PHE A 185 18.09 -3.47 -0.69
N GLU A 186 19.14 -3.39 0.11
CA GLU A 186 20.49 -3.70 -0.33
C GLU A 186 20.63 -5.17 -0.76
N GLN A 187 20.03 -6.08 0.00
CA GLN A 187 19.98 -7.49 -0.40
C GLN A 187 19.22 -7.67 -1.73
N MET A 188 18.09 -6.99 -1.91
CA MET A 188 17.37 -7.01 -3.19
C MET A 188 18.23 -6.46 -4.33
N HIS A 189 19.00 -5.39 -4.07
CA HIS A 189 19.88 -4.77 -5.05
C HIS A 189 21.00 -5.72 -5.47
N LYS A 190 21.70 -6.35 -4.52
CA LYS A 190 22.77 -7.33 -4.80
C LYS A 190 22.25 -8.56 -5.54
N GLN A 191 21.03 -8.98 -5.26
CA GLN A 191 20.37 -10.09 -5.95
C GLN A 191 19.76 -9.68 -7.31
N ARG A 192 19.85 -8.40 -7.68
CA ARG A 192 19.24 -7.83 -8.90
C ARG A 192 17.73 -8.12 -8.99
N ARG A 193 17.01 -7.90 -7.89
CA ARG A 193 15.57 -8.18 -7.76
C ARG A 193 14.68 -6.96 -7.88
N TYR A 194 15.22 -5.84 -8.35
CA TYR A 194 14.42 -4.72 -8.81
C TYR A 194 15.22 -3.87 -9.79
N ARG A 195 14.50 -3.13 -10.62
CA ARG A 195 14.98 -2.01 -11.43
C ARG A 195 14.78 -0.68 -10.72
N LYS A 196 13.58 -0.46 -10.19
CA LYS A 196 13.18 0.73 -9.44
C LYS A 196 12.26 0.34 -8.28
N ILE A 197 12.40 1.01 -7.13
CA ILE A 197 11.45 0.91 -6.00
C ILE A 197 10.82 2.29 -5.78
N PHE A 198 9.50 2.32 -5.65
CA PHE A 198 8.78 3.47 -5.13
C PHE A 198 8.17 3.11 -3.78
N TRP A 199 8.75 3.66 -2.71
CA TRP A 199 8.32 3.49 -1.34
C TRP A 199 7.37 4.62 -0.94
N VAL A 200 6.19 4.27 -0.44
CA VAL A 200 5.21 5.20 0.11
C VAL A 200 4.80 4.74 1.50
N SER A 201 4.90 5.61 2.50
CA SER A 201 4.50 5.30 3.87
C SER A 201 3.48 6.31 4.39
N ASP A 202 2.35 5.82 4.88
CA ASP A 202 1.30 6.62 5.54
C ASP A 202 1.25 6.33 7.05
N THR A 203 1.98 7.12 7.83
CA THR A 203 2.13 6.96 9.29
C THR A 203 2.76 8.20 9.93
N CYS A 204 2.88 8.24 11.26
CA CYS A 204 3.58 9.29 11.99
C CYS A 204 5.09 9.25 11.69
N GLN A 205 5.71 10.41 11.51
CA GLN A 205 7.12 10.55 11.14
C GLN A 205 7.52 9.70 9.93
N ALA A 206 6.60 9.50 8.98
CA ALA A 206 6.76 8.60 7.84
C ALA A 206 8.03 8.87 7.01
N ALA A 207 8.40 10.14 6.86
CA ALA A 207 9.60 10.55 6.13
C ALA A 207 10.90 10.02 6.75
N THR A 208 10.90 9.63 8.02
CA THR A 208 12.09 9.09 8.70
C THR A 208 12.37 7.64 8.34
N LEU A 209 11.36 6.87 7.89
CA LEU A 209 11.52 5.46 7.49
C LEU A 209 12.44 5.29 6.26
N GLN A 210 12.60 6.35 5.47
CA GLN A 210 13.47 6.38 4.30
C GLN A 210 14.85 6.96 4.59
N ASN A 211 15.18 7.38 5.83
CA ASN A 211 16.44 8.05 6.16
C ASN A 211 17.67 7.17 5.93
N GLN A 212 17.56 5.88 6.26
CA GLN A 212 18.69 4.96 6.21
C GLN A 212 18.82 4.26 4.86
N PHE A 213 17.98 4.56 3.87
CA PHE A 213 18.11 3.97 2.54
C PHE A 213 19.42 4.41 1.88
N TYR A 214 20.13 3.46 1.27
CA TYR A 214 21.42 3.70 0.59
C TYR A 214 21.58 2.98 -0.75
N SER A 215 20.67 2.06 -1.12
CA SER A 215 20.72 1.36 -2.40
C SER A 215 20.15 2.20 -3.54
N PRO A 216 20.70 2.14 -4.76
CA PRO A 216 20.26 2.97 -5.87
C PRO A 216 18.91 2.50 -6.45
N GLY A 217 18.27 3.37 -7.21
CA GLY A 217 17.00 3.10 -7.89
C GLY A 217 15.77 3.19 -6.98
N ILE A 218 15.90 3.82 -5.81
CA ILE A 218 14.82 3.96 -4.82
C ILE A 218 14.37 5.41 -4.75
N ILE A 219 13.05 5.62 -4.78
CA ILE A 219 12.40 6.89 -4.46
C ILE A 219 11.43 6.65 -3.32
N GLY A 220 11.49 7.50 -2.30
CA GLY A 220 10.65 7.39 -1.11
C GLY A 220 9.74 8.60 -0.94
N PHE A 221 8.58 8.37 -0.34
CA PHE A 221 7.60 9.41 -0.02
C PHE A 221 6.87 9.09 1.29
N GLY A 222 7.01 9.97 2.28
CA GLY A 222 6.35 9.84 3.58
C GLY A 222 5.21 10.84 3.71
N SER A 223 4.10 10.45 4.36
CA SER A 223 2.93 11.32 4.59
C SER A 223 3.14 12.42 5.64
N SER A 224 4.19 12.32 6.46
CA SER A 224 4.51 13.26 7.53
C SER A 224 6.01 13.39 7.74
N GLY A 225 6.46 14.58 8.19
CA GLY A 225 7.85 14.89 8.44
C GLY A 225 8.34 14.42 9.81
N LYS A 226 9.64 14.59 10.08
CA LYS A 226 10.23 14.28 11.39
C LYS A 226 9.57 15.12 12.49
N LYS A 227 9.25 14.50 13.64
CA LYS A 227 8.49 15.10 14.76
C LYS A 227 7.02 15.47 14.44
N GLU A 228 6.45 14.96 13.36
CA GLU A 228 5.04 15.16 13.01
C GLU A 228 4.25 13.86 13.12
N ASN A 229 2.96 13.98 13.42
CA ASN A 229 2.02 12.86 13.35
C ASN A 229 1.36 12.80 11.98
N SER A 230 0.87 11.63 11.58
CA SER A 230 -0.19 11.52 10.58
C SER A 230 -1.55 11.47 11.27
N TYR A 231 -2.60 11.83 10.55
CA TYR A 231 -3.93 11.99 11.13
C TYR A 231 -4.99 11.25 10.33
N SER A 232 -5.96 10.68 11.05
CA SER A 232 -7.20 10.18 10.47
C SER A 232 -8.04 11.30 9.86
N HIS A 233 -8.84 10.99 8.83
CA HIS A 233 -9.68 11.98 8.16
C HIS A 233 -11.05 12.14 8.81
N HIS A 234 -11.91 11.13 8.70
CA HIS A 234 -13.30 11.19 9.16
C HIS A 234 -13.67 9.92 9.94
N VAL A 235 -14.64 10.10 10.85
CA VAL A 235 -15.20 9.05 11.70
C VAL A 235 -16.49 8.56 11.07
N ASP A 236 -16.63 7.25 10.98
CA ASP A 236 -17.91 6.62 10.67
C ASP A 236 -18.76 6.54 11.94
N GLN A 237 -19.98 7.05 11.89
CA GLN A 237 -20.87 7.12 13.06
C GLN A 237 -21.46 5.75 13.42
N ASP A 238 -21.66 4.87 12.44
CA ASP A 238 -22.20 3.53 12.67
C ASP A 238 -21.13 2.64 13.33
N LEU A 239 -19.86 2.79 12.91
CA LEU A 239 -18.73 2.02 13.44
C LEU A 239 -18.08 2.68 14.67
N GLY A 240 -18.28 3.98 14.88
CA GLY A 240 -17.73 4.76 15.99
C GLY A 240 -16.21 4.98 15.94
N ILE A 241 -15.61 4.81 14.76
CA ILE A 241 -14.14 4.85 14.57
C ILE A 241 -13.77 5.58 13.27
N ALA A 242 -12.51 6.01 13.18
CA ALA A 242 -11.97 6.53 11.93
C ALA A 242 -11.74 5.40 10.91
N ILE A 243 -12.17 5.62 9.67
CA ILE A 243 -12.17 4.61 8.61
C ILE A 243 -11.14 4.84 7.50
N ILE A 244 -10.47 6.00 7.48
CA ILE A 244 -9.40 6.29 6.52
C ILE A 244 -8.47 7.38 7.08
N ASP A 245 -7.19 7.33 6.70
CA ASP A 245 -6.24 8.41 6.98
C ASP A 245 -6.29 9.55 5.96
N ARG A 246 -5.93 10.76 6.40
CA ARG A 246 -5.99 11.97 5.56
C ARG A 246 -5.13 11.86 4.32
N PHE A 247 -3.92 11.35 4.46
CA PHE A 247 -3.03 11.14 3.34
C PHE A 247 -3.66 10.19 2.33
N THR A 248 -4.10 9.02 2.78
CA THR A 248 -4.72 8.04 1.89
C THR A 248 -6.00 8.60 1.25
N TYR A 249 -6.82 9.34 1.98
CA TYR A 249 -8.01 10.01 1.44
C TYR A 249 -7.67 10.94 0.26
N TYR A 250 -6.73 11.87 0.43
CA TYR A 250 -6.33 12.78 -0.65
C TYR A 250 -5.52 12.09 -1.74
N ALA A 251 -4.76 11.04 -1.41
CA ALA A 251 -4.08 10.21 -2.40
C ALA A 251 -5.09 9.57 -3.34
N LEU A 252 -6.22 9.06 -2.82
CA LEU A 252 -7.28 8.47 -3.66
C LEU A 252 -7.90 9.48 -4.61
N GLU A 253 -8.05 10.75 -4.23
CA GLU A 253 -8.54 11.79 -5.15
C GLU A 253 -7.63 11.96 -6.37
N PHE A 254 -6.31 11.82 -6.20
CA PHE A 254 -5.35 11.80 -7.29
C PHE A 254 -5.39 10.48 -8.07
N LEU A 255 -5.31 9.36 -7.35
CA LEU A 255 -5.22 8.02 -7.92
C LEU A 255 -6.46 7.65 -8.75
N ASN A 256 -7.65 8.13 -8.34
CA ASN A 256 -8.91 7.96 -9.08
C ASN A 256 -8.95 8.68 -10.44
N ARG A 257 -8.04 9.63 -10.67
CA ARG A 257 -7.89 10.31 -11.97
C ARG A 257 -6.91 9.58 -12.89
N LEU A 258 -6.19 8.59 -12.37
CA LEU A 258 -5.23 7.82 -13.17
C LEU A 258 -5.95 6.83 -14.08
N THR A 259 -5.48 6.80 -15.32
CA THR A 259 -5.73 5.72 -16.28
C THR A 259 -4.39 5.08 -16.63
N PRO A 260 -4.36 3.85 -17.19
CA PRO A 260 -3.11 3.23 -17.61
C PRO A 260 -2.29 4.08 -18.60
N SER A 261 -2.94 4.94 -19.38
CA SER A 261 -2.31 5.85 -20.34
C SER A 261 -1.98 7.23 -19.78
N SER A 262 -2.16 7.44 -18.47
CA SER A 262 -1.94 8.75 -17.85
C SER A 262 -0.48 9.17 -17.89
N THR A 263 -0.27 10.47 -18.09
CA THR A 263 1.05 11.12 -18.15
C THR A 263 1.42 11.84 -16.85
N PHE A 264 0.66 11.64 -15.76
CA PHE A 264 1.04 12.18 -14.46
C PHE A 264 2.35 11.57 -13.96
N THR A 265 3.15 12.41 -13.32
CA THR A 265 4.51 12.09 -12.89
C THR A 265 4.56 11.95 -11.38
N ILE A 266 5.65 11.40 -10.85
CA ILE A 266 5.85 11.32 -9.40
C ILE A 266 5.85 12.72 -8.77
N LYS A 267 6.40 13.73 -9.47
CA LYS A 267 6.31 15.12 -9.03
C LYS A 267 4.86 15.62 -8.93
N HIS A 268 4.00 15.30 -9.91
CA HIS A 268 2.58 15.65 -9.84
C HIS A 268 1.89 15.01 -8.64
N PHE A 269 2.25 13.76 -8.30
CA PHE A 269 1.74 13.11 -7.10
C PHE A 269 2.18 13.80 -5.81
N LYS A 270 3.47 14.14 -5.69
CA LYS A 270 3.99 14.92 -4.54
C LYS A 270 3.27 16.24 -4.37
N ASP A 271 3.13 16.98 -5.47
CA ASP A 271 2.59 18.34 -5.45
C ASP A 271 1.05 18.38 -5.31
N TRP A 272 0.39 17.21 -5.39
CA TRP A 272 -1.04 17.08 -5.14
C TRP A 272 -1.41 17.36 -3.68
N PHE A 273 -0.53 17.04 -2.74
CA PHE A 273 -0.82 17.10 -1.33
C PHE A 273 -0.72 18.53 -0.78
N ASN A 274 -1.72 18.92 0.01
CA ASN A 274 -1.74 20.19 0.73
C ASN A 274 -1.48 19.95 2.22
N PRO A 275 -0.35 20.42 2.79
CA PRO A 275 -0.03 20.21 4.20
C PRO A 275 -1.10 20.70 5.18
N ARG A 276 -1.86 21.75 4.81
CA ARG A 276 -2.95 22.26 5.67
C ARG A 276 -4.11 21.29 5.79
N LEU A 277 -4.40 20.54 4.72
CA LEU A 277 -5.46 19.53 4.72
C LEU A 277 -5.01 18.24 5.42
N LEU A 278 -3.72 17.91 5.33
CA LEU A 278 -3.13 16.75 5.97
C LEU A 278 -2.88 16.94 7.47
N HIS A 279 -2.66 18.18 7.91
CA HIS A 279 -2.10 18.50 9.23
C HIS A 279 -0.69 17.93 9.46
N SER A 280 0.02 17.62 8.37
CA SER A 280 1.40 17.14 8.33
C SER A 280 2.05 17.59 7.03
N ASN A 281 3.38 17.52 6.95
CA ASN A 281 4.15 17.86 5.76
C ASN A 281 4.68 16.58 5.11
N PRO A 282 4.14 16.16 3.95
CA PRO A 282 4.70 15.05 3.20
C PRO A 282 6.08 15.37 2.64
N GLU A 283 7.00 14.42 2.71
CA GLU A 283 8.37 14.59 2.24
C GLU A 283 8.75 13.50 1.24
N MET A 284 9.46 13.90 0.18
CA MET A 284 9.96 13.01 -0.86
C MET A 284 11.49 12.95 -0.82
N ARG A 285 12.04 11.73 -0.81
CA ARG A 285 13.48 11.48 -0.94
C ARG A 285 13.77 10.86 -2.30
N SER A 286 14.61 11.51 -3.12
CA SER A 286 14.88 11.09 -4.51
C SER A 286 16.37 11.05 -4.89
N ASP A 287 17.29 11.29 -3.94
CA ASP A 287 18.74 11.27 -4.16
C ASP A 287 19.25 9.93 -4.71
N LEU A 288 18.62 8.81 -4.32
CA LEU A 288 18.99 7.46 -4.75
C LEU A 288 18.37 7.04 -6.08
N PHE A 289 17.41 7.80 -6.61
CA PHE A 289 16.57 7.33 -7.72
C PHE A 289 17.27 7.37 -9.09
N GLY A 290 18.25 8.27 -9.25
CA GLY A 290 19.03 8.45 -10.49
C GLY A 290 18.26 9.07 -11.65
N GLN A 291 16.96 9.35 -11.50
CA GLN A 291 16.09 10.02 -12.48
C GLN A 291 15.31 11.14 -11.81
N GLN A 292 14.86 12.13 -12.59
CA GLN A 292 14.07 13.22 -12.04
C GLN A 292 12.62 12.76 -11.79
N PRO A 293 12.03 13.04 -10.60
CA PRO A 293 10.63 12.76 -10.32
C PRO A 293 9.65 13.45 -11.28
N SER A 294 10.07 14.54 -11.92
CA SER A 294 9.29 15.26 -12.94
C SER A 294 9.20 14.54 -14.28
N GLU A 295 10.10 13.61 -14.56
CA GLU A 295 10.17 12.89 -15.85
C GLU A 295 9.66 11.45 -15.74
N THR A 296 9.57 10.91 -14.52
CA THR A 296 9.09 9.55 -14.28
C THR A 296 7.58 9.55 -14.09
N LEU A 297 6.87 8.78 -14.90
CA LEU A 297 5.43 8.61 -14.78
C LEU A 297 5.08 7.77 -13.55
N ILE A 298 4.01 8.13 -12.84
CA ILE A 298 3.55 7.30 -11.71
C ILE A 298 3.04 5.93 -12.19
N THR A 299 2.50 5.88 -13.41
CA THR A 299 2.05 4.65 -14.08
C THR A 299 3.21 3.69 -14.39
N GLU A 300 4.48 4.14 -14.35
CA GLU A 300 5.63 3.21 -14.41
C GLU A 300 5.67 2.24 -13.22
N PHE A 301 5.02 2.57 -12.11
CA PHE A 301 4.92 1.71 -10.93
C PHE A 301 3.53 1.11 -10.76
N LEU A 302 2.48 1.89 -11.02
CA LEU A 302 1.11 1.52 -10.65
C LEU A 302 0.29 0.87 -11.77
N ALA A 303 0.70 0.98 -13.04
CA ALA A 303 -0.06 0.45 -14.16
C ALA A 303 0.55 -0.83 -14.73
N SER A 304 -0.28 -1.65 -15.36
CA SER A 304 0.19 -2.82 -16.10
C SER A 304 1.11 -2.40 -17.23
N THR A 305 2.22 -3.10 -17.38
CA THR A 305 3.19 -2.91 -18.46
C THR A 305 2.86 -3.76 -19.71
N GLY A 306 1.88 -4.64 -19.60
CA GLY A 306 1.46 -5.51 -20.69
C GLY A 306 0.73 -4.74 -21.79
N ARG A 307 1.05 -5.04 -23.06
CA ARG A 307 0.17 -4.70 -24.18
C ARG A 307 -1.14 -5.44 -23.97
N MET A 308 -2.23 -4.73 -23.66
CA MET A 308 -3.57 -5.33 -23.71
C MET A 308 -3.81 -5.87 -25.11
N ARG A 309 -3.78 -7.19 -25.28
CA ARG A 309 -4.17 -7.85 -26.52
C ARG A 309 -5.67 -8.09 -26.45
N PHE A 310 -6.44 -7.20 -27.07
CA PHE A 310 -7.85 -7.47 -27.31
C PHE A 310 -7.94 -8.66 -28.26
N LEU A 311 -8.44 -9.78 -27.75
CA LEU A 311 -8.83 -10.90 -28.59
C LEU A 311 -10.09 -10.46 -29.34
N SER A 312 -9.94 -10.19 -30.64
CA SER A 312 -11.07 -9.88 -31.54
C SER A 312 -11.95 -11.10 -31.82
N ARG A 313 -11.64 -12.25 -31.21
CA ARG A 313 -12.42 -13.49 -31.30
C ARG A 313 -12.78 -13.97 -29.89
N PRO A 314 -14.04 -14.41 -29.67
CA PRO A 314 -14.41 -15.08 -28.43
C PRO A 314 -13.48 -16.27 -28.19
N LEU A 315 -13.00 -16.42 -26.96
CA LEU A 315 -12.25 -17.60 -26.56
C LEU A 315 -13.20 -18.80 -26.59
N GLN A 316 -13.14 -19.60 -27.65
CA GLN A 316 -13.93 -20.83 -27.77
C GLN A 316 -13.34 -21.89 -26.85
N LEU A 317 -13.92 -22.03 -25.66
CA LEU A 317 -13.67 -23.19 -24.81
C LEU A 317 -14.17 -24.42 -25.57
N ALA A 318 -13.27 -25.36 -25.84
CA ALA A 318 -13.63 -26.62 -26.47
C ALA A 318 -14.67 -27.31 -25.58
N SER A 319 -15.92 -27.36 -26.00
CA SER A 319 -16.86 -28.30 -25.41
C SER A 319 -16.34 -29.68 -25.74
N ASN A 320 -16.11 -30.52 -24.74
CA ASN A 320 -15.82 -31.94 -24.93
C ASN A 320 -17.07 -32.62 -25.50
N GLY A 321 -17.35 -32.37 -26.78
CA GLY A 321 -18.26 -33.14 -27.60
C GLY A 321 -17.57 -34.42 -28.04
N GLY A 322 -17.39 -35.35 -27.10
CA GLY A 322 -16.62 -36.57 -27.33
C GLY A 322 -16.93 -37.71 -26.36
N ALA A 323 -18.11 -37.74 -25.74
CA ALA A 323 -18.58 -38.95 -25.07
C ALA A 323 -19.24 -39.89 -26.09
N ARG A 324 -18.42 -40.56 -26.90
CA ARG A 324 -18.83 -41.80 -27.58
C ARG A 324 -17.90 -42.92 -27.13
N GLY A 325 -18.43 -43.76 -26.23
CA GLY A 325 -18.03 -45.16 -26.05
C GLY A 325 -16.60 -45.41 -25.60
N LEU A 326 -16.31 -45.18 -24.31
CA LEU A 326 -15.29 -45.96 -23.62
C LEU A 326 -15.96 -46.57 -22.38
N ASN A 327 -16.05 -47.90 -22.39
CA ASN A 327 -16.56 -48.71 -21.29
C ASN A 327 -15.83 -48.33 -20.00
N ALA A 328 -16.60 -47.86 -19.02
CA ALA A 328 -16.12 -47.63 -17.67
C ALA A 328 -15.70 -48.98 -17.06
N THR A 329 -14.40 -49.25 -17.06
CA THR A 329 -13.81 -50.15 -16.07
C THR A 329 -13.62 -49.31 -14.81
N ALA A 330 -14.41 -49.63 -13.79
CA ALA A 330 -14.40 -48.95 -12.51
C ALA A 330 -13.05 -49.19 -11.79
N CYS A 331 -12.37 -48.10 -11.41
CA CYS A 331 -11.40 -48.15 -10.32
C CYS A 331 -12.19 -48.25 -8.99
N PRO A 332 -11.81 -49.15 -8.06
CA PRO A 332 -12.53 -49.29 -6.80
C PRO A 332 -12.17 -48.13 -5.87
N ALA A 333 -13.16 -47.29 -5.56
CA ALA A 333 -13.09 -46.39 -4.42
C ALA A 333 -13.47 -47.17 -3.15
N VAL A 334 -12.53 -47.30 -2.21
CA VAL A 334 -12.78 -47.77 -0.86
C VAL A 334 -13.45 -46.63 -0.09
N LEU A 335 -14.72 -46.81 0.28
CA LEU A 335 -15.45 -45.97 1.23
C LEU A 335 -15.46 -46.64 2.61
N PRO A 336 -15.19 -45.93 3.72
CA PRO A 336 -15.58 -46.40 5.04
C PRO A 336 -17.06 -46.11 5.32
N ALA A 337 -17.64 -46.99 6.13
CA ALA A 337 -19.06 -47.26 6.29
C ALA A 337 -19.90 -46.16 6.95
N ALA A 338 -21.21 -46.29 6.69
CA ALA A 338 -22.31 -45.42 7.04
C ALA A 338 -22.82 -45.49 8.50
N GLY A 339 -23.62 -44.49 8.85
CA GLY A 339 -24.67 -44.51 9.90
C GLY A 339 -24.85 -43.09 10.48
N LYS A 340 -26.03 -42.46 10.57
CA LYS A 340 -27.44 -42.85 10.44
C LYS A 340 -28.23 -41.62 10.00
N ALA A 341 -29.35 -41.86 9.31
CA ALA A 341 -30.32 -40.88 8.86
C ALA A 341 -31.09 -40.22 10.01
N PHE A 342 -31.52 -38.96 9.81
CA PHE A 342 -32.83 -38.49 10.27
C PHE A 342 -33.42 -37.51 9.25
N LEU A 343 -34.60 -37.87 8.74
CA LEU A 343 -35.43 -37.14 7.79
C LEU A 343 -36.15 -35.97 8.48
N GLY A 344 -36.46 -34.91 7.71
CA GLY A 344 -37.61 -34.07 8.03
C GLY A 344 -37.55 -32.65 7.46
N TRP A 345 -37.96 -32.47 6.19
CA TRP A 345 -38.48 -31.19 5.69
C TRP A 345 -39.50 -31.42 4.59
N GLN A 346 -40.79 -31.45 4.96
CA GLN A 346 -41.87 -30.96 4.10
C GLN A 346 -43.14 -30.67 4.92
N GLN A 347 -43.80 -29.57 4.56
CA GLN A 347 -45.13 -29.07 4.95
C GLN A 347 -45.30 -28.42 6.32
N VAL A 348 -45.40 -27.07 6.32
CA VAL A 348 -46.60 -26.34 6.75
C VAL A 348 -46.69 -25.02 5.95
N PHE A 349 -47.74 -24.84 5.15
CA PHE A 349 -48.23 -23.56 4.63
C PHE A 349 -49.74 -23.54 4.81
N GLU A 350 -50.23 -22.65 5.66
CA GLU A 350 -51.58 -22.07 5.83
C GLU A 350 -51.52 -21.35 7.20
N ALA A 351 -51.96 -20.12 7.44
CA ALA A 351 -52.72 -19.13 6.69
C ALA A 351 -52.43 -17.76 7.34
N GLU A 352 -52.45 -16.68 6.56
CA GLU A 352 -53.18 -15.43 6.85
C GLU A 352 -52.95 -14.47 5.69
N GLY A 353 -54.05 -14.04 5.09
CA GLY A 353 -54.07 -13.36 3.80
C GLY A 353 -54.00 -11.85 3.91
N VAL A 354 -53.31 -11.23 2.96
CA VAL A 354 -53.60 -9.87 2.45
C VAL A 354 -53.26 -9.84 0.96
N GLN A 355 -54.18 -9.32 0.15
CA GLN A 355 -54.13 -9.22 -1.32
C GLN A 355 -53.11 -8.17 -1.82
N PRO A 356 -52.41 -8.38 -2.96
CA PRO A 356 -51.61 -7.34 -3.58
C PRO A 356 -52.44 -6.50 -4.57
N GLY A 357 -52.71 -5.25 -4.19
CA GLY A 357 -53.27 -4.22 -5.08
C GLY A 357 -52.16 -3.46 -5.81
N SER A 358 -52.25 -3.44 -7.13
CA SER A 358 -51.43 -2.73 -8.12
C SER A 358 -51.14 -1.26 -7.79
N SER A 359 -49.90 -0.82 -8.02
CA SER A 359 -49.55 0.60 -8.24
C SER A 359 -48.30 0.74 -9.10
N LEU A 360 -48.39 0.26 -10.34
CA LEU A 360 -47.44 0.54 -11.43
C LEU A 360 -47.88 1.77 -12.27
N GLU A 361 -48.67 2.67 -11.67
CA GLU A 361 -49.21 3.89 -12.32
C GLU A 361 -48.99 5.16 -11.47
N ARG A 362 -47.95 5.21 -10.64
CA ARG A 362 -47.52 6.45 -9.97
C ARG A 362 -46.10 6.91 -10.31
N LEU A 363 -45.49 6.30 -11.32
CA LEU A 363 -44.15 6.65 -11.82
C LEU A 363 -44.16 7.52 -13.09
N LEU A 364 -45.29 8.15 -13.43
CA LEU A 364 -45.44 9.02 -14.61
C LEU A 364 -46.12 10.37 -14.32
N ALA A 365 -45.93 10.96 -13.14
CA ALA A 365 -46.26 12.36 -12.92
C ALA A 365 -45.12 13.06 -12.19
N GLY A 366 -44.39 13.89 -12.92
CA GLY A 366 -43.30 14.71 -12.40
C GLY A 366 -43.78 15.78 -11.41
N GLY A 367 -42.94 16.08 -10.43
CA GLY A 367 -43.09 17.20 -9.48
C GLY A 367 -41.84 17.29 -8.61
N SER A 368 -41.28 18.49 -8.46
CA SER A 368 -39.99 18.76 -7.82
C SER A 368 -40.02 18.66 -6.29
N ALA A 369 -38.84 18.46 -5.73
CA ALA A 369 -38.56 18.51 -4.31
C ALA A 369 -38.56 19.96 -3.79
N GLU A 370 -39.48 20.25 -2.87
CA GLU A 370 -39.46 21.27 -1.80
C GLU A 370 -40.90 21.35 -1.30
N ASP A 371 -41.21 20.66 -0.20
CA ASP A 371 -42.39 20.84 0.70
C ASP A 371 -42.74 19.52 1.41
N ALA A 372 -42.03 19.20 2.49
CA ALA A 372 -42.50 18.28 3.54
C ALA A 372 -41.60 18.34 4.77
N ALA A 373 -41.42 19.54 5.33
CA ALA A 373 -40.78 19.75 6.63
C ALA A 373 -41.69 20.59 7.52
N GLU A 374 -42.81 20.04 7.95
CA GLU A 374 -43.56 20.53 9.11
C GLU A 374 -44.56 19.46 9.55
N GLN A 375 -44.77 19.33 10.85
CA GLN A 375 -45.81 18.54 11.54
C GLN A 375 -45.46 17.08 11.87
N ARG A 376 -44.95 16.90 13.10
CA ARG A 376 -45.70 16.28 14.21
C ARG A 376 -44.85 16.21 15.48
N ARG A 377 -45.14 17.08 16.45
CA ARG A 377 -44.90 16.83 17.88
C ARG A 377 -46.12 16.13 18.47
N PRO A 378 -45.94 15.33 19.53
CA PRO A 378 -46.90 15.31 20.62
C PRO A 378 -46.23 15.72 21.94
N GLU A 379 -46.80 16.72 22.60
CA GLU A 379 -46.52 17.04 24.00
C GLU A 379 -47.44 16.26 24.94
N GLY A 380 -46.88 15.88 26.08
CA GLY A 380 -47.58 15.83 27.37
C GLY A 380 -48.03 14.45 27.83
N VAL A 381 -47.33 13.88 28.82
CA VAL A 381 -47.88 13.51 30.14
C VAL A 381 -46.72 13.39 31.16
N LEU A 382 -46.62 14.41 32.02
CA LEU A 382 -46.33 14.45 33.47
C LEU A 382 -44.98 14.03 34.08
N ASP A 383 -44.33 15.06 34.62
CA ASP A 383 -43.64 15.15 35.91
C ASP A 383 -43.95 14.04 36.94
N ALA A 384 -42.89 13.33 37.35
CA ALA A 384 -42.69 12.93 38.73
C ALA A 384 -41.19 12.67 38.98
N LEU A 385 -40.70 13.19 40.11
CA LEU A 385 -39.40 12.92 40.76
C LEU A 385 -38.22 13.86 40.42
N ALA A 386 -38.38 15.14 40.76
CA ALA A 386 -37.28 15.92 41.33
C ALA A 386 -37.34 15.81 42.87
N GLY A 387 -36.33 15.17 43.47
CA GLY A 387 -36.12 15.24 44.92
C GLY A 387 -35.39 14.05 45.52
N VAL A 388 -34.05 14.00 45.41
CA VAL A 388 -33.13 13.84 46.56
C VAL A 388 -31.76 14.36 46.13
N ARG A 389 -31.21 15.16 47.03
CA ARG A 389 -30.03 15.99 46.97
C ARG A 389 -28.77 15.19 47.33
N LYS A 390 -27.62 15.74 46.90
CA LYS A 390 -26.36 15.87 47.66
C LYS A 390 -25.30 14.78 47.48
N HIS A 391 -24.17 15.19 46.89
CA HIS A 391 -22.75 14.95 47.20
C HIS A 391 -22.03 15.13 45.84
N LEU A 392 -21.34 16.23 45.57
CA LEU A 392 -20.02 16.53 46.09
C LEU A 392 -19.75 18.04 45.93
N GLY A 393 -19.24 18.67 46.99
CA GLY A 393 -18.56 19.95 46.89
C GLY A 393 -17.11 19.74 46.46
N GLY A 394 -16.46 20.81 45.99
CA GLY A 394 -15.02 20.79 45.75
C GLY A 394 -14.58 21.74 44.64
N THR A 395 -14.61 23.03 44.94
CA THR A 395 -13.77 24.04 44.26
C THR A 395 -12.29 23.77 44.57
N ALA A 396 -11.42 23.72 43.56
CA ALA A 396 -10.03 24.19 43.61
C ALA A 396 -9.28 23.85 42.30
N GLU A 397 -8.86 24.88 41.56
CA GLU A 397 -7.56 24.87 40.87
C GLU A 397 -6.44 24.65 41.89
N PRO A 398 -5.31 24.07 41.46
CA PRO A 398 -4.13 24.94 41.43
C PRO A 398 -3.19 24.70 40.23
N ALA A 399 -2.48 25.80 39.96
CA ALA A 399 -1.42 25.99 38.99
C ALA A 399 -0.22 25.02 39.14
N ALA A 400 0.42 24.77 37.99
CA ALA A 400 1.69 24.07 37.87
C ALA A 400 2.87 24.94 38.36
N PRO A 401 3.93 24.36 38.96
CA PRO A 401 5.17 25.07 39.22
C PRO A 401 6.11 25.03 37.99
N GLU A 402 6.73 26.17 37.70
CA GLU A 402 7.79 26.36 36.72
C GLU A 402 9.09 25.63 37.12
N GLU A 403 9.73 24.96 36.17
CA GLU A 403 11.13 24.51 36.28
C GLU A 403 12.11 25.58 35.74
N PRO A 404 13.31 25.74 36.34
CA PRO A 404 14.28 26.74 35.92
C PRO A 404 15.18 26.22 34.77
N ARG A 405 15.52 27.12 33.85
CA ARG A 405 16.60 26.92 32.86
C ARG A 405 17.98 27.05 33.53
N PRO A 406 19.00 26.31 33.07
CA PRO A 406 20.38 26.69 33.31
C PRO A 406 21.05 27.27 32.04
N ASP A 407 21.70 28.41 32.22
CA ASP A 407 22.72 28.96 31.32
C ASP A 407 24.11 28.46 31.77
N GLY A 408 24.94 28.09 30.79
CA GLY A 408 26.32 28.61 30.64
C GLY A 408 27.46 28.12 31.54
N ASP A 409 28.37 27.39 30.88
CA ASP A 409 29.86 27.43 31.00
C ASP A 409 30.59 26.94 32.26
N GLY A 410 31.57 26.05 32.05
CA GLY A 410 32.61 25.77 33.05
C GLY A 410 33.42 24.49 32.81
N ASP A 411 34.59 24.70 32.22
CA ASP A 411 35.74 23.83 31.96
C ASP A 411 36.21 22.85 33.08
N SER A 412 37.05 21.89 32.64
CA SER A 412 38.11 21.15 33.35
C SER A 412 37.84 19.74 33.92
N GLY A 413 38.63 18.79 33.39
CA GLY A 413 39.62 18.10 34.22
C GLY A 413 39.25 16.77 34.91
N SER A 414 39.78 15.70 34.31
CA SER A 414 40.50 14.58 34.98
C SER A 414 39.79 13.59 35.93
N ASP A 415 40.17 12.33 35.68
CA ASP A 415 40.39 11.22 36.61
C ASP A 415 39.24 10.27 37.03
N ARG A 416 39.26 9.10 36.37
CA ARG A 416 39.35 7.74 36.93
C ARG A 416 39.20 7.63 38.46
N TRP A 417 38.32 6.75 38.94
CA TRP A 417 38.63 5.67 39.91
C TRP A 417 37.55 4.57 39.89
N LEU A 418 38.03 3.31 39.84
CA LEU A 418 37.55 2.00 40.34
C LEU A 418 36.04 1.78 40.63
N ALA A 419 35.39 0.76 40.06
CA ALA A 419 35.47 -0.69 40.37
C ALA A 419 34.87 -1.10 41.73
N GLY A 420 33.94 -2.07 41.70
CA GLY A 420 33.82 -3.05 42.78
C GLY A 420 32.42 -3.28 43.38
N ALA A 421 31.80 -4.37 42.91
CA ALA A 421 31.24 -5.47 43.71
C ALA A 421 29.96 -5.29 44.58
N SER A 422 28.99 -6.14 44.23
CA SER A 422 28.27 -7.09 45.09
C SER A 422 27.35 -6.60 46.22
N LEU A 423 26.06 -6.97 46.16
CA LEU A 423 25.49 -7.95 47.10
C LEU A 423 24.12 -8.51 46.63
N LEU A 424 24.04 -9.84 46.65
CA LEU A 424 22.85 -10.71 46.63
C LEU A 424 22.21 -10.76 48.03
N VAL A 425 20.87 -10.85 48.15
CA VAL A 425 20.04 -11.67 49.10
C VAL A 425 18.58 -11.62 48.56
N PHE A 426 17.97 -12.69 48.00
CA PHE A 426 17.12 -13.76 48.59
C PHE A 426 15.80 -13.25 49.26
N LEU A 427 14.58 -13.79 49.14
CA LEU A 427 13.95 -15.12 48.93
C LEU A 427 12.53 -14.90 48.33
N ALA A 428 12.05 -15.64 47.32
CA ALA A 428 11.33 -16.94 47.37
C ALA A 428 9.94 -16.94 48.05
N ALA A 429 8.90 -17.23 47.26
CA ALA A 429 7.73 -17.99 47.69
C ALA A 429 7.12 -18.72 46.48
N SER A 430 7.32 -20.04 46.44
CA SER A 430 6.60 -20.97 45.58
C SER A 430 5.76 -21.88 46.49
N GLY A 431 4.56 -22.24 46.04
CA GLY A 431 3.82 -23.36 46.58
C GLY A 431 2.32 -23.28 46.36
N CYS A 432 1.81 -23.97 45.34
CA CYS A 432 0.88 -25.07 45.60
C CYS A 432 0.69 -25.98 44.39
N LEU A 433 0.86 -27.26 44.67
CA LEU A 433 0.77 -28.44 43.81
C LEU A 433 -0.70 -28.88 43.67
N GLY A 434 -1.06 -29.52 42.56
CA GLY A 434 -2.32 -30.26 42.44
C GLY A 434 -2.44 -31.05 41.14
N ARG A 435 -1.92 -32.28 41.13
CA ARG A 435 -2.12 -33.34 40.11
C ARG A 435 -3.58 -33.81 40.08
N LEU A 436 -4.08 -34.30 38.93
CA LEU A 436 -4.20 -35.74 38.60
C LEU A 436 -5.02 -35.97 37.31
N LEU A 437 -4.48 -36.91 36.52
CA LEU A 437 -5.03 -37.70 35.39
C LEU A 437 -5.21 -37.03 34.04
#